data_AF-A0A8H4U1S9-F1
#
_entry.id   AF-A0A8H4U1S9-F1
#
_cell.length_a   1.000
_cell.length_b   1.000
_cell.length_c   1.000
_cell.angle_alpha   90.00
_cell.angle_beta   90.00
_cell.angle_gamma   90.00
#
_symmetry.space_group_name_H-M   'P 1'
#
loop_
_entity.id
_entity.type
_entity.pdbx_description
1 polymer ?
#
loop_
_entity_poly.entity_id
_entity_poly.type
_entity_poly.pdbx_seq_one_letter_code
_entity_poly.pdbx_strand_id
1 'polypeptide(L)'
;MPRIQPSLLRRANRLSPHLASLLPACRDLASAQNELRWIKNHVDETWSQQKSWHLDNLCRKRGRGMPLQYVLGSQPFGSLDIKCVDISPVALRLAQENIARNIKLQTLVEPTQHKRLDITRADVFSDVDMQQLAVTPWDILVSNPPYISEDVWNHGRGQLGYSVRKYEPRLALVPSYDLPRVNGCNPADVFYSRLLDISNLLKPKVVLFEIGDENQARRVLQLYFAHPIAQNSQAEVWRDWPDLEETEGSEFVVDIEESEGERRRVPAKGDGLIRSILIRNLASEFKKDPE
;
A
#
# COMPACT_ATOMS: atom_id res chain seq x y z
N MET A 1 -9.26 19.32 2.85
CA MET A 1 -9.84 18.50 1.76
C MET A 1 -10.18 19.39 0.57
N PRO A 2 -9.66 19.12 -0.64
CA PRO A 2 -10.02 19.88 -1.83
C PRO A 2 -11.52 19.71 -2.14
N ARG A 3 -12.21 20.83 -2.43
CA ARG A 3 -13.61 20.81 -2.86
C ARG A 3 -13.71 20.16 -4.24
N ILE A 4 -14.67 19.26 -4.40
CA ILE A 4 -15.03 18.71 -5.71
C ILE A 4 -15.72 19.81 -6.50
N GLN A 5 -15.20 20.11 -7.68
CA GLN A 5 -15.78 21.14 -8.54
C GLN A 5 -17.20 20.73 -8.96
N PRO A 6 -18.21 21.62 -8.87
CA PRO A 6 -19.57 21.31 -9.32
C PRO A 6 -19.65 20.88 -10.79
N SER A 7 -18.72 21.35 -11.63
CA SER A 7 -18.58 20.93 -13.03
C SER A 7 -18.19 19.46 -13.15
N LEU A 8 -17.32 18.96 -12.25
CA LEU A 8 -16.90 17.56 -12.22
C LEU A 8 -18.06 16.65 -11.79
N LEU A 9 -18.83 17.05 -10.77
CA LEU A 9 -20.06 16.33 -10.36
C LEU A 9 -21.07 16.27 -11.52
N ARG A 10 -21.31 17.39 -12.21
CA ARG A 10 -22.21 17.44 -13.38
C ARG A 10 -21.70 16.57 -14.55
N ARG A 11 -20.39 16.52 -14.75
CA ARG A 11 -19.77 15.65 -15.77
C ARG A 11 -19.93 14.18 -15.39
N ALA A 12 -19.61 13.81 -14.15
CA ALA A 12 -19.78 12.45 -13.65
C ALA A 12 -21.23 11.99 -13.77
N ASN A 13 -22.19 12.82 -13.36
CA ASN A 13 -23.62 12.48 -13.42
C ASN A 13 -24.14 12.30 -14.85
N ARG A 14 -23.59 13.05 -15.82
CA ARG A 14 -23.90 12.86 -17.26
C ARG A 14 -23.41 11.52 -17.79
N LEU A 15 -22.31 11.00 -17.25
CA LEU A 15 -21.76 9.71 -17.65
C LEU A 15 -22.48 8.55 -16.94
N SER A 16 -22.70 8.67 -15.63
CA SER A 16 -23.46 7.72 -14.84
C SER A 16 -23.82 8.30 -13.46
N PRO A 17 -25.05 8.08 -12.95
CA PRO A 17 -25.40 8.47 -11.57
C PRO A 17 -24.53 7.75 -10.52
N HIS A 18 -24.00 6.57 -10.83
CA HIS A 18 -23.07 5.85 -9.96
C HIS A 18 -21.72 6.56 -9.85
N LEU A 19 -21.19 7.09 -10.96
CA LEU A 19 -19.95 7.87 -10.94
C LEU A 19 -20.11 9.14 -10.09
N ALA A 20 -21.25 9.81 -10.20
CA ALA A 20 -21.57 10.95 -9.34
C ALA A 20 -21.65 10.55 -7.86
N SER A 21 -22.19 9.36 -7.56
CA SER A 21 -22.28 8.83 -6.20
C SER A 21 -20.92 8.47 -5.61
N LEU A 22 -19.98 7.98 -6.41
CA LEU A 22 -18.63 7.57 -5.98
C LEU A 22 -17.65 8.75 -5.85
N LEU A 23 -17.86 9.82 -6.64
CA LEU A 23 -16.97 10.97 -6.71
C LEU A 23 -16.63 11.62 -5.35
N PRO A 24 -17.54 11.74 -4.37
CA PRO A 24 -17.23 12.22 -3.03
C PRO A 24 -16.10 11.44 -2.35
N ALA A 25 -16.00 10.15 -2.59
CA ALA A 25 -15.01 9.28 -2.00
C ALA A 25 -13.74 9.16 -2.86
N CYS A 26 -13.90 9.13 -4.19
CA CYS A 26 -12.80 8.94 -5.15
C CYS A 26 -12.05 10.22 -5.51
N ARG A 27 -12.68 11.40 -5.34
CA ARG A 27 -12.15 12.75 -5.63
C ARG A 27 -11.85 13.08 -7.09
N ASP A 28 -11.61 12.09 -7.94
CA ASP A 28 -11.46 12.27 -9.39
C ASP A 28 -12.30 11.24 -10.18
N LEU A 29 -12.46 11.50 -11.49
CA LEU A 29 -13.32 10.69 -12.36
C LEU A 29 -12.70 9.34 -12.72
N ALA A 30 -11.37 9.25 -12.85
CA ALA A 30 -10.68 8.02 -13.22
C ALA A 30 -10.79 7.00 -12.09
N SER A 31 -10.49 7.42 -10.86
CA SER A 31 -10.68 6.63 -9.64
C SER A 31 -12.14 6.18 -9.48
N ALA A 32 -13.11 7.07 -9.72
CA ALA A 32 -14.54 6.72 -9.66
C ALA A 32 -14.96 5.70 -10.74
N GLN A 33 -14.38 5.77 -11.93
CA GLN A 33 -14.62 4.79 -13.01
C GLN A 33 -14.06 3.41 -12.64
N ASN A 34 -12.87 3.37 -12.05
CA ASN A 34 -12.25 2.11 -11.62
C ASN A 34 -13.01 1.46 -10.47
N GLU A 35 -13.38 2.23 -9.45
CA GLU A 35 -14.21 1.70 -8.36
C GLU A 35 -15.59 1.24 -8.86
N LEU A 36 -16.20 1.97 -9.81
CA LEU A 36 -17.46 1.53 -10.41
C LEU A 36 -17.29 0.20 -11.16
N ARG A 37 -16.20 0.02 -11.89
CA ARG A 37 -15.89 -1.25 -12.58
C ARG A 37 -15.78 -2.39 -11.57
N TRP A 38 -15.04 -2.21 -10.48
CA TRP A 38 -14.90 -3.24 -9.45
C TRP A 38 -16.23 -3.58 -8.77
N ILE A 39 -17.04 -2.57 -8.41
CA ILE A 39 -18.36 -2.80 -7.81
C ILE A 39 -19.29 -3.52 -8.80
N LYS A 40 -19.25 -3.16 -10.09
CA LYS A 40 -20.03 -3.86 -11.13
C LYS A 40 -19.64 -5.32 -11.24
N ASN A 41 -18.35 -5.60 -11.41
CA ASN A 41 -17.84 -6.98 -11.51
C ASN A 41 -18.24 -7.81 -10.27
N HIS A 42 -18.03 -7.26 -9.08
CA HIS A 42 -18.43 -7.91 -7.83
C HIS A 42 -19.94 -8.18 -7.77
N VAL A 43 -20.77 -7.21 -8.20
CA VAL A 43 -22.22 -7.40 -8.24
C VAL A 43 -22.62 -8.49 -9.23
N ASP A 44 -21.96 -8.51 -10.38
CA ASP A 44 -22.21 -9.46 -11.45
C ASP A 44 -21.87 -10.90 -11.06
N GLU A 45 -20.79 -11.07 -10.30
CA GLU A 45 -20.31 -12.35 -9.77
C GLU A 45 -21.12 -12.84 -8.56
N THR A 46 -21.55 -11.93 -7.68
CA THR A 46 -22.11 -12.29 -6.36
C THR A 46 -23.63 -12.47 -6.37
N TRP A 47 -24.36 -11.70 -7.18
CA TRP A 47 -25.83 -11.74 -7.17
C TRP A 47 -26.41 -12.10 -8.54
N SER A 48 -27.25 -13.13 -8.58
CA SER A 48 -27.98 -13.51 -9.79
C SER A 48 -29.22 -12.65 -10.06
N GLN A 49 -29.79 -12.02 -9.03
CA GLN A 49 -30.97 -11.15 -9.13
C GLN A 49 -30.75 -9.78 -8.47
N GLN A 50 -31.61 -8.81 -8.80
CA GLN A 50 -31.61 -7.45 -8.24
C GLN A 50 -30.26 -6.71 -8.37
N LYS A 51 -29.43 -7.06 -9.35
CA LYS A 51 -28.10 -6.48 -9.59
C LYS A 51 -28.10 -4.95 -9.58
N SER A 52 -29.09 -4.32 -10.22
CA SER A 52 -29.21 -2.86 -10.24
C SER A 52 -29.38 -2.26 -8.84
N TRP A 53 -30.16 -2.90 -7.97
CA TRP A 53 -30.36 -2.43 -6.59
C TRP A 53 -29.09 -2.59 -5.76
N HIS A 54 -28.39 -3.72 -5.91
CA HIS A 54 -27.11 -3.96 -5.24
C HIS A 54 -26.06 -2.94 -5.68
N LEU A 55 -25.88 -2.73 -6.99
CA LEU A 55 -24.95 -1.75 -7.55
C LEU A 55 -25.21 -0.33 -7.00
N ASP A 56 -26.47 0.09 -7.02
CA ASP A 56 -26.93 1.36 -6.46
C ASP A 56 -26.56 1.50 -4.97
N ASN A 57 -26.88 0.48 -4.17
CA ASN A 57 -26.63 0.48 -2.73
C ASN A 57 -25.14 0.53 -2.41
N LEU A 58 -24.34 -0.28 -3.11
CA LEU A 58 -22.89 -0.34 -2.92
C LEU A 58 -22.23 1.00 -3.30
N CYS A 59 -22.59 1.60 -4.43
CA CYS A 59 -22.08 2.92 -4.84
C CYS A 59 -22.46 4.02 -3.83
N ARG A 60 -23.68 3.99 -3.26
CA ARG A 60 -24.09 4.94 -2.21
C ARG A 60 -23.30 4.76 -0.93
N LYS A 61 -23.09 3.53 -0.47
CA LYS A 61 -22.25 3.23 0.71
C LYS A 61 -20.83 3.73 0.50
N ARG A 62 -20.23 3.41 -0.65
CA ARG A 62 -18.89 3.86 -1.00
C ARG A 62 -18.80 5.39 -1.06
N GLY A 63 -19.77 6.04 -1.69
CA GLY A 63 -19.88 7.50 -1.75
C GLY A 63 -19.97 8.21 -0.41
N ARG A 64 -20.47 7.54 0.63
CA ARG A 64 -20.50 8.04 2.02
C ARG A 64 -19.18 7.87 2.76
N GLY A 65 -18.13 7.41 2.08
CA GLY A 65 -16.79 7.22 2.64
C GLY A 65 -16.55 5.83 3.23
N MET A 66 -17.47 4.87 3.04
CA MET A 66 -17.19 3.48 3.42
C MET A 66 -16.01 2.96 2.58
N PRO A 67 -14.99 2.29 3.18
CA PRO A 67 -13.91 1.69 2.43
C PRO A 67 -14.43 0.73 1.36
N LEU A 68 -13.84 0.76 0.16
CA LEU A 68 -14.29 -0.06 -0.97
C LEU A 68 -14.35 -1.54 -0.62
N GLN A 69 -13.35 -2.08 0.06
CA GLN A 69 -13.31 -3.49 0.46
C GLN A 69 -14.51 -3.89 1.32
N TYR A 70 -14.99 -3.01 2.22
CA TYR A 70 -16.18 -3.29 3.02
C TYR A 70 -17.47 -3.22 2.20
N VAL A 71 -17.47 -2.41 1.14
CA VAL A 71 -18.59 -2.33 0.20
C VAL A 71 -18.65 -3.59 -0.66
N LEU A 72 -17.50 -4.07 -1.14
CA LEU A 72 -17.41 -5.31 -1.91
C LEU A 72 -17.61 -6.57 -1.06
N GLY A 73 -17.51 -6.50 0.27
CA GLY A 73 -17.67 -7.69 1.13
C GLY A 73 -16.60 -8.77 0.93
N SER A 74 -15.71 -8.62 -0.06
CA SER A 74 -14.48 -9.37 -0.19
C SER A 74 -13.47 -8.83 0.83
N GLN A 75 -13.54 -9.37 2.04
CA GLN A 75 -12.34 -9.46 2.87
C GLN A 75 -11.78 -10.87 2.71
N PRO A 76 -10.93 -11.16 1.71
CA PRO A 76 -10.25 -12.43 1.63
C PRO A 76 -9.04 -12.37 2.56
N PHE A 77 -9.26 -12.11 3.84
CA PHE A 77 -8.18 -12.24 4.82
C PHE A 77 -8.15 -13.63 5.44
N GLY A 78 -8.76 -14.63 4.77
CA GLY A 78 -8.68 -16.04 5.15
C GLY A 78 -8.71 -16.26 6.67
N SER A 79 -7.81 -17.11 7.15
CA SER A 79 -7.38 -17.15 8.56
C SER A 79 -6.03 -16.45 8.71
N LEU A 80 -5.98 -15.13 8.49
CA LEU A 80 -4.76 -14.34 8.67
C LEU A 80 -4.61 -13.90 10.12
N ASP A 81 -3.39 -14.05 10.63
CA ASP A 81 -2.91 -13.38 11.81
C ASP A 81 -2.19 -12.10 11.38
N ILE A 82 -2.72 -10.95 11.81
CA ILE A 82 -2.18 -9.63 11.48
C ILE A 82 -1.50 -9.06 12.71
N LYS A 83 -0.25 -8.66 12.55
CA LYS A 83 0.53 -7.94 13.55
C LYS A 83 0.89 -6.57 13.00
N CYS A 84 0.49 -5.53 13.69
CA CYS A 84 0.75 -4.14 13.35
C CYS A 84 1.65 -3.50 14.41
N VAL A 85 2.65 -2.76 13.97
CA VAL A 85 3.53 -2.00 14.84
C VAL A 85 3.60 -0.53 14.43
N ASP A 86 3.69 0.34 15.42
CA ASP A 86 3.91 1.78 15.23
C ASP A 86 4.63 2.34 16.47
N ILE A 87 5.51 3.32 16.26
CA ILE A 87 6.20 4.01 17.36
C ILE A 87 5.27 4.99 18.10
N SER A 88 4.25 5.50 17.42
CA SER A 88 3.33 6.54 17.88
C SER A 88 2.18 5.97 18.72
N PRO A 89 2.11 6.29 20.03
CA PRO A 89 0.98 5.87 20.87
C PRO A 89 -0.38 6.40 20.38
N VAL A 90 -0.38 7.53 19.66
CA VAL A 90 -1.59 8.12 19.08
C VAL A 90 -2.10 7.26 17.92
N ALA A 91 -1.21 6.81 17.03
CA ALA A 91 -1.57 5.95 15.91
C ALA A 91 -2.13 4.60 16.40
N LEU A 92 -1.48 3.98 17.39
CA LEU A 92 -1.92 2.72 17.98
C LEU A 92 -3.33 2.84 18.60
N ARG A 93 -3.58 3.91 19.37
CA ARG A 93 -4.91 4.17 19.95
C ARG A 93 -5.97 4.36 18.87
N LEU A 94 -5.68 5.14 17.83
CA LEU A 94 -6.61 5.34 16.71
C LEU A 94 -6.89 4.03 15.95
N ALA A 95 -5.89 3.18 15.77
CA ALA A 95 -6.06 1.86 15.16
C ALA A 95 -6.98 0.97 16.01
N GLN A 96 -6.81 0.95 17.34
CA GLN A 96 -7.70 0.24 18.26
C GLN A 96 -9.13 0.78 18.23
N GLU A 97 -9.31 2.10 18.23
CA GLU A 97 -10.64 2.75 18.09
C GLU A 97 -11.30 2.39 16.76
N ASN A 98 -10.53 2.37 15.67
CA ASN A 98 -11.02 1.96 14.35
C ASN A 98 -11.46 0.50 14.33
N ILE A 99 -10.73 -0.41 14.97
CA ILE A 99 -11.13 -1.82 15.09
C ILE A 99 -12.43 -1.94 15.87
N ALA A 100 -12.50 -1.36 17.07
CA ALA A 100 -13.68 -1.43 17.93
C ALA A 100 -14.93 -0.86 17.22
N ARG A 101 -14.76 0.26 16.51
CA ARG A 101 -15.83 0.86 15.72
C ARG A 101 -16.29 -0.05 14.58
N ASN A 102 -15.37 -0.64 13.83
CA ASN A 102 -15.72 -1.49 12.68
C ASN A 102 -16.34 -2.83 13.11
N ILE A 103 -15.92 -3.39 14.25
CA ILE A 103 -16.61 -4.54 14.88
C ILE A 103 -18.04 -4.15 15.23
N LYS A 104 -18.24 -3.02 15.91
CA LYS A 104 -19.59 -2.52 16.28
C LYS A 104 -20.48 -2.28 15.05
N LEU A 105 -19.90 -1.83 13.94
CA LEU A 105 -20.61 -1.63 12.67
C LEU A 105 -20.77 -2.92 11.86
N GLN A 106 -20.27 -4.06 12.33
CA GLN A 106 -20.26 -5.35 11.63
C GLN A 106 -19.56 -5.29 10.26
N THR A 107 -18.63 -4.36 10.09
CA THR A 107 -17.79 -4.19 8.88
C THR A 107 -16.42 -4.86 9.02
N LEU A 108 -16.07 -5.24 10.25
CA LEU A 108 -14.92 -6.09 10.57
C LEU A 108 -15.42 -7.25 11.42
N VAL A 109 -15.05 -8.47 11.06
CA VAL A 109 -15.31 -9.64 11.90
C VAL A 109 -14.43 -9.54 13.15
N GLU A 110 -15.01 -9.81 14.32
CA GLU A 110 -14.27 -9.80 15.57
C GLU A 110 -13.08 -10.77 15.50
N PRO A 111 -11.86 -10.33 15.90
CA PRO A 111 -10.70 -11.20 15.97
C PRO A 111 -10.99 -12.46 16.79
N THR A 112 -10.50 -13.60 16.33
CA THR A 112 -10.69 -14.91 16.99
C THR A 112 -9.35 -15.54 17.30
N GLN A 113 -9.35 -16.68 18.01
CA GLN A 113 -8.14 -17.46 18.24
C GLN A 113 -7.42 -17.90 16.94
N HIS A 114 -8.14 -17.97 15.81
CA HIS A 114 -7.61 -18.36 14.50
C HIS A 114 -7.44 -17.16 13.54
N LYS A 115 -7.79 -15.95 13.99
CA LYS A 115 -7.69 -14.70 13.23
C LYS A 115 -7.31 -13.58 14.19
N ARG A 116 -6.02 -13.48 14.50
CA ARG A 116 -5.53 -12.50 15.47
C ARG A 116 -5.27 -11.17 14.80
N LEU A 117 -5.50 -10.09 15.54
CA LEU A 117 -5.18 -8.74 15.14
C LEU A 117 -4.51 -8.06 16.32
N ASP A 118 -3.17 -8.06 16.31
CA ASP A 118 -2.34 -7.54 17.37
C ASP A 118 -1.77 -6.18 16.97
N ILE A 119 -2.01 -5.16 17.78
CA ILE A 119 -1.41 -3.83 17.61
C ILE A 119 -0.49 -3.58 18.79
N THR A 120 0.81 -3.44 18.50
CA THR A 120 1.84 -3.29 19.53
C THR A 120 2.71 -2.08 19.25
N ARG A 121 3.18 -1.41 20.31
CA ARG A 121 4.18 -0.35 20.16
C ARG A 121 5.54 -0.97 19.89
N ALA A 122 6.17 -0.58 18.80
CA ALA A 122 7.55 -0.94 18.50
C ALA A 122 8.19 0.11 17.60
N ASP A 123 9.51 0.27 17.74
CA ASP A 123 10.34 1.06 16.84
C ASP A 123 11.01 0.13 15.83
N VAL A 124 10.75 0.34 14.54
CA VAL A 124 11.36 -0.46 13.47
C VAL A 124 12.87 -0.31 13.42
N PHE A 125 13.44 0.76 13.98
CA PHE A 125 14.90 0.93 14.11
C PHE A 125 15.47 0.29 15.39
N SER A 126 14.63 -0.22 16.31
CA SER A 126 15.08 -1.02 17.45
C SER A 126 15.27 -2.48 17.03
N ASP A 127 16.51 -2.97 17.07
CA ASP A 127 16.78 -4.39 16.81
C ASP A 127 16.10 -5.30 17.83
N VAL A 128 16.00 -4.88 19.09
CA VAL A 128 15.32 -5.64 20.15
C VAL A 128 13.84 -5.83 19.80
N ASP A 129 13.17 -4.77 19.33
CA ASP A 129 11.75 -4.82 18.98
C ASP A 129 11.53 -5.72 17.76
N MET A 130 12.39 -5.61 16.73
CA MET A 130 12.27 -6.44 15.52
C MET A 130 12.62 -7.91 15.77
N GLN A 131 13.56 -8.20 16.70
CA GLN A 131 13.85 -9.56 17.12
C GLN A 131 12.66 -10.23 17.82
N GLN A 132 11.87 -9.48 18.59
CA GLN A 132 10.63 -10.01 19.19
C GLN A 132 9.59 -10.42 18.13
N LEU A 133 9.61 -9.79 16.96
CA LEU A 133 8.73 -10.16 15.84
C LEU A 133 9.23 -11.40 15.08
N ALA A 134 10.54 -11.67 15.11
CA ALA A 134 11.17 -12.80 14.42
C ALA A 134 10.88 -14.17 15.06
N VAL A 135 10.21 -14.20 16.22
CA VAL A 135 9.85 -15.44 16.93
C VAL A 135 8.72 -16.24 16.25
N THR A 136 8.04 -15.64 15.26
CA THR A 136 7.00 -16.29 14.46
C THR A 136 7.33 -16.17 12.97
N PRO A 137 6.95 -17.15 12.13
CA PRO A 137 7.09 -17.01 10.68
C PRO A 137 6.18 -15.92 10.15
N TRP A 138 6.59 -15.33 9.01
CA TRP A 138 5.83 -14.31 8.30
C TRP A 138 5.59 -14.75 6.87
N ASP A 139 4.37 -14.59 6.37
CA ASP A 139 4.06 -14.80 4.96
C ASP A 139 4.20 -13.50 4.18
N ILE A 140 3.69 -12.40 4.75
CA ILE A 140 3.59 -11.10 4.08
C ILE A 140 4.11 -10.01 5.02
N LEU A 141 4.96 -9.13 4.49
CA LEU A 141 5.34 -7.86 5.11
C LEU A 141 4.86 -6.72 4.22
N VAL A 142 4.12 -5.76 4.79
CA VAL A 142 3.70 -4.55 4.09
C VAL A 142 4.13 -3.32 4.87
N SER A 143 4.54 -2.27 4.17
CA SER A 143 4.86 -0.98 4.80
C SER A 143 4.57 0.19 3.88
N ASN A 144 3.91 1.20 4.43
CA ASN A 144 3.90 2.56 3.91
C ASN A 144 4.71 3.41 4.90
N PRO A 145 6.04 3.49 4.76
CA PRO A 145 6.88 4.20 5.71
C PRO A 145 6.91 5.72 5.43
N PRO A 146 7.43 6.55 6.35
CA PRO A 146 7.79 7.92 6.03
C PRO A 146 8.84 7.94 4.91
N TYR A 147 8.53 8.56 3.77
CA TYR A 147 9.41 8.58 2.60
C TYR A 147 9.55 9.96 1.94
N ILE A 148 8.98 11.00 2.55
CA ILE A 148 9.02 12.37 2.03
C ILE A 148 10.33 13.03 2.43
N SER A 149 11.02 13.65 1.47
CA SER A 149 12.26 14.38 1.75
C SER A 149 12.02 15.70 2.49
N GLU A 150 13.02 16.15 3.23
CA GLU A 150 13.00 17.45 3.91
C GLU A 150 12.78 18.62 2.94
N ASP A 151 13.39 18.58 1.76
CA ASP A 151 13.21 19.62 0.73
C ASP A 151 11.75 19.71 0.28
N VAL A 152 11.13 18.55 0.00
CA VAL A 152 9.71 18.46 -0.38
C VAL A 152 8.81 19.00 0.72
N TRP A 153 9.10 18.65 1.97
CA TRP A 153 8.37 19.14 3.14
C TRP A 153 8.47 20.66 3.31
N ASN A 154 9.69 21.18 3.38
CA ASN A 154 9.96 22.59 3.68
C ASN A 154 9.49 23.52 2.56
N HIS A 155 9.71 23.12 1.30
CA HIS A 155 9.40 23.96 0.15
C HIS A 155 8.04 23.65 -0.50
N GLY A 156 7.34 22.60 -0.06
CA GLY A 156 6.05 22.19 -0.63
C GLY A 156 6.15 21.83 -2.10
N ARG A 157 7.30 21.29 -2.53
CA ARG A 157 7.54 20.82 -3.90
C ARG A 157 6.89 19.45 -4.11
N GLY A 158 6.77 19.00 -5.36
CA GLY A 158 6.24 17.67 -5.67
C GLY A 158 4.73 17.51 -5.45
N GLN A 159 4.29 16.28 -5.15
CA GLN A 159 2.87 15.93 -4.98
C GLN A 159 2.33 16.18 -3.55
N LEU A 160 3.14 16.76 -2.65
CA LEU A 160 2.74 16.98 -1.27
C LEU A 160 1.69 18.09 -1.16
N GLY A 161 0.44 17.70 -0.94
CA GLY A 161 -0.66 18.67 -0.81
C GLY A 161 -0.50 19.57 0.42
N TYR A 162 -0.84 20.86 0.29
CA TYR A 162 -0.82 21.84 1.39
C TYR A 162 -1.53 21.35 2.66
N SER A 163 -2.65 20.64 2.51
CA SER A 163 -3.42 20.06 3.63
C SER A 163 -2.62 19.00 4.39
N VAL A 164 -1.88 18.14 3.67
CA VAL A 164 -1.06 17.08 4.26
C VAL A 164 0.01 17.74 5.12
N ARG A 165 0.78 18.68 4.55
CA ARG A 165 1.82 19.41 5.27
C ARG A 165 1.32 20.14 6.52
N LYS A 166 0.07 20.63 6.50
CA LYS A 166 -0.50 21.41 7.60
C LYS A 166 -1.10 20.56 8.72
N TYR A 167 -1.70 19.41 8.40
CA TYR A 167 -2.56 18.68 9.34
C TYR A 167 -2.11 17.25 9.63
N GLU A 168 -1.26 16.66 8.80
CA GLU A 168 -0.76 15.31 9.07
C GLU A 168 0.52 15.35 9.93
N PRO A 169 0.73 14.35 10.81
CA PRO A 169 1.91 14.32 11.66
C PRO A 169 3.17 14.21 10.82
N ARG A 170 4.13 15.13 11.01
CA ARG A 170 5.43 15.06 10.33
C ARG A 170 6.13 13.70 10.53
N LEU A 171 5.96 13.09 11.71
CA LEU A 171 6.49 11.75 12.05
C LEU A 171 6.07 10.66 11.05
N ALA A 172 4.87 10.76 10.47
CA ALA A 172 4.35 9.79 9.51
C ALA A 172 4.78 10.08 8.06
N LEU A 173 5.46 11.21 7.82
CA LEU A 173 5.73 11.70 6.47
C LEU A 173 7.22 11.80 6.17
N VAL A 174 7.98 12.40 7.08
CA VAL A 174 9.39 12.76 6.85
C VAL A 174 10.27 11.99 7.85
N PRO A 175 11.22 11.16 7.37
CA PRO A 175 12.20 10.51 8.22
C PRO A 175 12.94 11.50 9.13
N SER A 176 13.20 11.09 10.37
CA SER A 176 13.99 11.91 11.30
C SER A 176 15.47 11.91 10.90
N TYR A 177 16.15 13.04 11.08
CA TYR A 177 17.54 13.22 10.64
C TYR A 177 18.56 12.38 11.43
N ASP A 178 18.22 12.06 12.68
CA ASP A 178 19.01 11.30 13.64
C ASP A 178 18.93 9.78 13.44
N LEU A 179 18.13 9.30 12.50
CA LEU A 179 18.03 7.88 12.19
C LEU A 179 19.35 7.33 11.63
N PRO A 180 19.74 6.11 12.03
CA PRO A 180 20.93 5.45 11.50
C PRO A 180 20.76 5.21 10.00
N ARG A 181 21.81 5.49 9.23
CA ARG A 181 21.80 5.45 7.76
C ARG A 181 23.04 4.76 7.23
N VAL A 182 22.85 3.97 6.19
CA VAL A 182 23.96 3.47 5.36
C VAL A 182 24.60 4.65 4.63
N ASN A 183 25.94 4.63 4.49
CA ASN A 183 26.67 5.67 3.77
C ASN A 183 26.14 5.83 2.33
N GLY A 184 25.90 7.07 1.91
CA GLY A 184 25.36 7.37 0.57
C GLY A 184 23.83 7.18 0.43
N CYS A 185 23.15 6.65 1.45
CA CYS A 185 21.69 6.54 1.44
C CYS A 185 21.04 7.93 1.54
N ASN A 186 20.07 8.21 0.66
CA ASN A 186 19.28 9.43 0.74
C ASN A 186 18.45 9.42 2.05
N PRO A 187 18.39 10.53 2.80
CA PRO A 187 17.59 10.59 4.03
C PRO A 187 16.13 10.17 3.86
N ALA A 188 15.52 10.45 2.70
CA ALA A 188 14.15 10.08 2.39
C ALA A 188 13.94 8.56 2.20
N ASP A 189 15.02 7.81 2.02
CA ASP A 189 14.97 6.39 1.70
C ASP A 189 15.41 5.48 2.86
N VAL A 190 15.77 6.08 4.02
CA VAL A 190 16.33 5.36 5.18
C VAL A 190 15.45 4.23 5.70
N PHE A 191 14.12 4.42 5.70
CA PHE A 191 13.19 3.37 6.11
C PHE A 191 13.26 2.17 5.18
N TYR A 192 13.43 2.35 3.87
CA TYR A 192 13.53 1.22 2.95
C TYR A 192 14.81 0.41 3.19
N SER A 193 15.94 1.08 3.45
CA SER A 193 17.17 0.39 3.87
C SER A 193 16.92 -0.49 5.09
N ARG A 194 16.27 0.08 6.12
CA ARG A 194 15.96 -0.66 7.34
C ARG A 194 14.93 -1.78 7.12
N LEU A 195 13.94 -1.56 6.26
CA LEU A 195 12.93 -2.56 5.93
C LEU A 195 13.52 -3.73 5.14
N LEU A 196 14.58 -3.52 4.36
CA LEU A 196 15.34 -4.62 3.73
C LEU A 196 16.05 -5.48 4.79
N ASP A 197 16.65 -4.87 5.81
CA ASP A 197 17.25 -5.60 6.95
C ASP A 197 16.19 -6.42 7.68
N ILE A 198 15.04 -5.80 7.99
CA ILE A 198 13.89 -6.46 8.64
C ILE A 198 13.37 -7.60 7.77
N SER A 199 13.32 -7.41 6.45
CA SER A 199 12.88 -8.46 5.52
C SER A 199 13.85 -9.65 5.54
N ASN A 200 15.15 -9.41 5.65
CA ASN A 200 16.14 -10.48 5.78
C ASN A 200 16.08 -11.19 7.14
N LEU A 201 15.73 -10.46 8.22
CA LEU A 201 15.49 -11.02 9.54
C LEU A 201 14.22 -11.90 9.58
N LEU A 202 13.08 -11.35 9.15
CA LEU A 202 11.77 -11.99 9.25
C LEU A 202 11.53 -13.04 8.15
N LYS A 203 12.25 -12.94 7.03
CA LYS A 203 12.17 -13.81 5.86
C LYS A 203 10.73 -14.04 5.36
N PRO A 204 9.93 -12.97 5.17
CA PRO A 204 8.59 -13.13 4.62
C PRO A 204 8.66 -13.71 3.19
N LYS A 205 7.58 -14.37 2.78
CA LYS A 205 7.45 -14.88 1.39
C LYS A 205 7.29 -13.72 0.41
N VAL A 206 6.52 -12.70 0.81
CA VAL A 206 6.23 -11.52 0.01
C VAL A 206 6.43 -10.26 0.84
N VAL A 207 7.03 -9.24 0.23
CA VAL A 207 7.17 -7.89 0.79
C VAL A 207 6.55 -6.89 -0.17
N LEU A 208 5.81 -5.90 0.34
CA LEU A 208 5.29 -4.79 -0.45
C LEU A 208 5.56 -3.47 0.26
N PHE A 209 6.30 -2.58 -0.39
CA PHE A 209 6.57 -1.23 0.08
C PHE A 209 5.83 -0.22 -0.77
N GLU A 210 5.08 0.69 -0.16
CA GLU A 210 4.65 1.92 -0.84
C GLU A 210 5.86 2.80 -1.12
N ILE A 211 5.87 3.49 -2.26
CA ILE A 211 6.97 4.33 -2.75
C ILE A 211 6.40 5.65 -3.26
N GLY A 212 7.12 6.75 -3.02
CA GLY A 212 6.66 8.08 -3.38
C GLY A 212 6.64 8.36 -4.89
N ASP A 213 7.73 8.02 -5.59
CA ASP A 213 7.85 8.25 -7.03
C ASP A 213 8.88 7.31 -7.70
N GLU A 214 8.98 7.41 -9.02
CA GLU A 214 9.89 6.62 -9.84
C GLU A 214 11.38 6.85 -9.50
N ASN A 215 11.79 8.06 -9.13
CA ASN A 215 13.18 8.34 -8.77
C ASN A 215 13.53 7.69 -7.43
N GLN A 216 12.60 7.71 -6.47
CA GLN A 216 12.74 6.97 -5.22
C GLN A 216 12.75 5.47 -5.47
N ALA A 217 11.88 4.96 -6.36
CA ALA A 217 11.88 3.54 -6.73
C ALA A 217 13.26 3.09 -7.23
N ARG A 218 13.91 3.87 -8.10
CA ARG A 218 15.27 3.57 -8.57
C ARG A 218 16.30 3.51 -7.43
N ARG A 219 16.30 4.50 -6.53
CA ARG A 219 17.24 4.54 -5.39
C ARG A 219 17.00 3.38 -4.43
N VAL A 220 15.73 3.03 -4.17
CA VAL A 220 15.36 1.89 -3.32
C VAL A 220 15.74 0.57 -3.97
N LEU A 221 15.59 0.43 -5.30
CA LEU A 221 16.06 -0.75 -6.02
C LEU A 221 17.59 -0.89 -6.01
N GLN A 222 18.34 0.22 -6.06
CA GLN A 222 19.79 0.19 -5.85
C GLN A 222 20.16 -0.33 -4.45
N LEU A 223 19.45 0.13 -3.40
CA LEU A 223 19.61 -0.41 -2.04
C LEU A 223 19.28 -1.91 -1.99
N TYR A 224 18.20 -2.33 -2.67
CA TYR A 224 17.80 -3.74 -2.76
C TYR A 224 18.89 -4.60 -3.40
N PHE A 225 19.41 -4.22 -4.58
CA PHE A 225 20.43 -5.01 -5.28
C PHE A 225 21.76 -5.07 -4.54
N ALA A 226 22.11 -4.03 -3.79
CA ALA A 226 23.27 -4.02 -2.91
C ALA A 226 23.07 -4.86 -1.64
N HIS A 227 21.84 -5.29 -1.32
CA HIS A 227 21.49 -5.99 -0.10
C HIS A 227 21.46 -7.53 -0.30
N PRO A 228 21.88 -8.35 0.70
CA PRO A 228 21.91 -9.82 0.58
C PRO A 228 20.58 -10.47 0.19
N ILE A 229 19.44 -9.82 0.50
CA ILE A 229 18.12 -10.33 0.15
C ILE A 229 17.96 -10.55 -1.37
N ALA A 230 18.56 -9.69 -2.21
CA ALA A 230 18.43 -9.77 -3.66
C ALA A 230 18.99 -11.05 -4.27
N GLN A 231 19.85 -11.79 -3.55
CA GLN A 231 20.37 -13.07 -4.00
C GLN A 231 19.30 -14.18 -4.01
N ASN A 232 18.26 -14.04 -3.16
CA ASN A 232 17.24 -15.06 -2.95
C ASN A 232 15.83 -14.54 -3.19
N SER A 233 15.69 -13.38 -3.83
CA SER A 233 14.40 -12.78 -4.12
C SER A 233 14.37 -12.11 -5.49
N GLN A 234 13.16 -11.79 -5.96
CA GLN A 234 12.93 -10.98 -7.15
C GLN A 234 12.11 -9.75 -6.78
N ALA A 235 12.45 -8.61 -7.39
CA ALA A 235 11.70 -7.37 -7.24
C ALA A 235 10.87 -7.08 -8.49
N GLU A 236 9.70 -6.48 -8.29
CA GLU A 236 8.79 -5.99 -9.33
C GLU A 236 8.25 -4.62 -8.88
N VAL A 237 8.02 -3.71 -9.82
CA VAL A 237 7.49 -2.38 -9.54
C VAL A 237 6.00 -2.32 -9.90
N TRP A 238 5.15 -1.85 -8.99
CA TRP A 238 3.72 -1.75 -9.24
C TRP A 238 3.29 -0.30 -9.40
N ARG A 239 2.55 -0.04 -10.49
CA ARG A 239 1.96 1.27 -10.81
C ARG A 239 0.57 1.43 -10.17
N ASP A 240 -0.09 2.57 -10.40
CA ASP A 240 -1.44 2.86 -9.87
C ASP A 240 -2.44 1.73 -10.11
N TRP A 241 -2.34 1.05 -11.27
CA TRP A 241 -3.31 0.03 -11.70
C TRP A 241 -2.62 -1.28 -12.09
N PRO A 242 -2.11 -2.07 -11.13
CA PRO A 242 -1.34 -3.29 -11.40
C PRO A 242 -2.15 -4.40 -12.10
N ASP A 243 -3.48 -4.33 -12.06
CA ASP A 243 -4.37 -5.33 -12.69
C ASP A 243 -4.71 -5.01 -14.16
N LEU A 244 -4.31 -3.85 -14.67
CA LEU A 244 -4.48 -3.55 -16.09
C LEU A 244 -3.38 -4.25 -16.88
N GLU A 245 -3.79 -5.10 -17.81
CA GLU A 245 -2.89 -5.66 -18.82
C GLU A 245 -2.35 -4.52 -19.69
N GLU A 246 -1.05 -4.56 -19.97
CA GLU A 246 -0.41 -3.59 -20.86
C GLU A 246 -1.03 -3.74 -22.26
N THR A 247 -1.42 -2.61 -22.86
CA THR A 247 -1.77 -2.60 -24.29
C THR A 247 -0.55 -3.06 -25.09
N GLU A 248 -0.70 -4.10 -25.91
CA GLU A 248 0.37 -4.77 -26.68
C GLU A 248 1.45 -3.79 -27.20
N GLY A 249 2.70 -3.95 -26.75
CA GLY A 249 3.85 -3.37 -27.46
C GLY A 249 5.07 -2.92 -26.64
N SER A 250 5.00 -2.74 -25.33
CA SER A 250 6.19 -2.43 -24.53
C SER A 250 6.05 -2.86 -23.07
N GLU A 251 6.77 -3.90 -22.67
CA GLU A 251 7.00 -4.21 -21.25
C GLU A 251 7.58 -2.97 -20.57
N PHE A 252 6.82 -2.36 -19.65
CA PHE A 252 7.35 -1.26 -18.86
C PHE A 252 8.37 -1.83 -17.89
N VAL A 253 9.60 -1.31 -17.95
CA VAL A 253 10.70 -1.72 -17.09
C VAL A 253 11.31 -0.51 -16.41
N VAL A 254 11.82 -0.73 -15.21
CA VAL A 254 12.66 0.27 -14.53
C VAL A 254 14.11 -0.16 -14.69
N ASP A 255 14.87 0.62 -15.46
CA ASP A 255 16.31 0.44 -15.60
C ASP A 255 17.03 1.00 -14.36
N ILE A 256 17.92 0.17 -13.81
CA ILE A 256 18.76 0.48 -12.66
C ILE A 256 20.22 0.41 -13.11
N GLU A 257 20.93 1.53 -12.97
CA GLU A 257 22.38 1.59 -13.14
C GLU A 257 23.06 1.36 -11.80
N GLU A 258 23.91 0.34 -11.74
CA GLU A 258 24.74 0.03 -10.58
C GLU A 258 26.10 0.74 -10.64
N SER A 259 26.78 0.80 -9.50
CA SER A 259 28.06 1.51 -9.34
C SER A 259 29.18 0.98 -10.25
N GLU A 260 29.08 -0.27 -10.72
CA GLU A 260 30.04 -0.92 -11.63
C GLU A 260 29.64 -0.81 -13.11
N GLY A 261 28.57 -0.08 -13.43
CA GLY A 261 28.05 0.06 -14.80
C GLY A 261 27.19 -1.11 -15.28
N GLU A 262 26.94 -2.10 -14.42
CA GLU A 262 25.94 -3.14 -14.68
C GLU A 262 24.54 -2.51 -14.72
N ARG A 263 23.75 -2.89 -15.73
CA ARG A 263 22.37 -2.43 -15.90
C ARG A 263 21.43 -3.58 -15.57
N ARG A 264 20.59 -3.38 -14.57
CA ARG A 264 19.50 -4.31 -14.23
C ARG A 264 18.17 -3.76 -14.70
N ARG A 265 17.33 -4.64 -15.23
CA ARG A 265 15.96 -4.32 -15.65
C ARG A 265 15.00 -4.93 -14.64
N VAL A 266 14.17 -4.10 -14.02
CA VAL A 266 13.14 -4.55 -13.08
C VAL A 266 11.79 -4.48 -13.77
N PRO A 267 11.02 -5.59 -13.83
CA PRO A 267 9.70 -5.57 -14.45
C PRO A 267 8.78 -4.62 -13.68
N ALA A 268 7.93 -3.91 -14.42
CA ALA A 268 6.93 -3.04 -13.83
C ALA A 268 5.54 -3.39 -14.35
N LYS A 269 4.58 -3.48 -13.44
CA LYS A 269 3.23 -3.97 -13.71
C LYS A 269 2.19 -2.87 -13.59
N GLY A 270 1.19 -2.92 -14.46
CA GLY A 270 0.01 -2.07 -14.42
C GLY A 270 0.10 -0.85 -15.31
N ASP A 271 -0.65 0.20 -14.98
CA ASP A 271 -0.57 1.50 -15.66
C ASP A 271 -0.59 2.66 -14.65
N GLY A 272 -0.16 3.85 -15.08
CA GLY A 272 -0.09 5.06 -14.25
C GLY A 272 1.28 5.31 -13.61
N LEU A 273 1.29 6.02 -12.47
CA LEU A 273 2.49 6.34 -11.72
C LEU A 273 2.97 5.12 -10.92
N ILE A 274 4.29 5.02 -10.72
CA ILE A 274 4.87 4.02 -9.80
C ILE A 274 4.43 4.31 -8.37
N ARG A 275 3.97 3.26 -7.67
CA ARG A 275 3.42 3.36 -6.31
C ARG A 275 4.03 2.38 -5.32
N SER A 276 4.56 1.26 -5.77
CA SER A 276 5.12 0.28 -4.84
C SER A 276 6.21 -0.58 -5.46
N ILE A 277 7.02 -1.17 -4.58
CA ILE A 277 7.96 -2.23 -4.91
C ILE A 277 7.47 -3.50 -4.21
N LEU A 278 7.28 -4.55 -5.00
CA LEU A 278 7.00 -5.90 -4.54
C LEU A 278 8.32 -6.69 -4.54
N ILE A 279 8.60 -7.43 -3.48
CA ILE A 279 9.72 -8.38 -3.40
C ILE A 279 9.17 -9.76 -3.08
N ARG A 280 9.51 -10.76 -3.90
CA ARG A 280 9.11 -12.17 -3.71
C ARG A 280 10.32 -13.02 -3.37
N ASN A 281 10.25 -13.76 -2.27
CA ASN A 281 11.30 -14.67 -1.85
C ASN A 281 11.24 -15.99 -2.63
N LEU A 282 12.29 -16.31 -3.37
CA LEU A 282 12.36 -17.49 -4.25
C LEU A 282 12.51 -18.80 -3.46
N ALA A 283 13.02 -18.75 -2.23
CA ALA A 283 13.16 -19.95 -1.40
C ALA A 283 11.79 -20.50 -0.93
N SER A 284 10.71 -19.72 -1.05
CA SER A 284 9.38 -20.10 -0.60
C SER A 284 8.57 -20.95 -1.60
N GLU A 285 9.03 -21.09 -2.84
CA GLU A 285 8.33 -21.83 -3.91
C GLU A 285 8.55 -23.36 -3.86
N PHE A 286 9.43 -23.86 -3.00
CA PHE A 286 9.83 -25.28 -2.97
C PHE A 286 9.14 -26.16 -1.92
N LYS A 287 8.12 -25.68 -1.21
CA LYS A 287 7.26 -26.56 -0.40
C LYS A 287 5.93 -26.80 -1.12
N LYS A 288 5.93 -27.72 -2.09
CA LYS A 288 4.74 -28.51 -2.38
C LYS A 288 4.48 -29.33 -1.11
N ASP A 289 3.32 -29.12 -0.49
CA ASP A 289 2.87 -30.01 0.58
C ASP A 289 2.86 -31.45 0.01
N PRO A 290 3.47 -32.43 0.70
CA PRO A 290 3.26 -33.82 0.36
C PRO A 290 1.79 -34.16 0.62
N GLU A 291 1.18 -34.81 -0.37
CA GLU A 291 -0.20 -35.31 -0.40
C GLU A 291 -0.63 -36.07 0.87
#